data_AF-A0A0G0EUD9-F1
#
_entry.id   AF-A0A0G0EUD9-F1
#
_cell.length_a   1.000
_cell.length_b   1.000
_cell.length_c   1.000
_cell.angle_alpha   90.00
_cell.angle_beta   90.00
_cell.angle_gamma   90.00
#
_symmetry.space_group_name_H-M   'P 1'
#
loop_
_entity.id
_entity.type
_entity.pdbx_description
1 polymer ?
#
loop_
_entity_poly.entity_id
_entity_poly.type
_entity_poly.pdbx_seq_one_letter_code
_entity_poly.pdbx_strand_id
1 'polypeptide(L)'
;MKKTVSIIFLLMLFGFGFVKFHSSVSALETETQDDCQTLHLCQTVFEKYREVIDLSLKTNTNILLLAARDFGQMAEGYGAFDTQGQYFLLISIRLKKRVVEMEGGTLSNEVYETYNSIFIDLSEKLEACNMKLPEI
;
A
#
# COMPACT_ATOMS: atom_id res chain seq x y z
N MET A 1 -32.10 14.47 -25.33
CA MET A 1 -32.52 15.35 -24.19
C MET A 1 -33.20 14.46 -23.17
N LYS A 2 -32.91 14.40 -21.88
CA LYS A 2 -32.16 15.23 -20.92
C LYS A 2 -31.53 14.30 -19.86
N LYS A 3 -30.46 14.79 -19.24
CA LYS A 3 -29.75 14.23 -18.08
C LYS A 3 -30.65 14.14 -16.84
N THR A 4 -30.42 13.12 -16.00
CA THR A 4 -30.40 13.31 -14.53
C THR A 4 -29.52 12.25 -13.88
N VAL A 5 -28.40 12.71 -13.31
CA VAL A 5 -27.63 12.05 -12.24
C VAL A 5 -28.43 12.23 -10.96
N SER A 6 -28.49 11.21 -10.10
CA SER A 6 -28.67 11.42 -8.65
C SER A 6 -28.15 10.23 -7.83
N ILE A 7 -27.26 10.59 -6.91
CA ILE A 7 -26.58 9.82 -5.88
C ILE A 7 -27.57 9.46 -4.76
N ILE A 8 -27.48 8.24 -4.21
CA ILE A 8 -28.10 7.83 -2.94
C ILE A 8 -27.01 7.02 -2.21
N PHE A 9 -26.18 7.60 -1.34
CA PHE A 9 -26.40 7.97 0.07
C PHE A 9 -26.78 6.79 0.99
N LEU A 10 -25.74 6.19 1.58
CA LEU A 10 -25.55 5.94 3.02
C LEU A 10 -26.69 5.23 3.79
N LEU A 11 -26.52 3.93 4.08
CA LEU A 11 -27.22 3.12 5.08
C LEU A 11 -26.32 1.88 5.35
N MET A 12 -25.95 1.41 6.55
CA MET A 12 -26.46 1.64 7.91
C MET A 12 -25.33 1.41 8.94
N LEU A 13 -25.21 2.36 9.86
CA LEU A 13 -24.75 2.13 11.23
C LEU A 13 -25.93 1.52 12.01
N PHE A 14 -25.75 0.34 12.62
CA PHE A 14 -26.14 -0.02 13.99
C PHE A 14 -26.28 -1.55 14.20
N GLY A 15 -25.60 -2.03 15.25
CA GLY A 15 -25.68 -3.38 15.81
C GLY A 15 -24.30 -4.05 15.79
N PHE A 16 -23.67 -4.48 16.87
CA PHE A 16 -24.14 -4.83 18.21
C PHE A 16 -22.91 -4.92 19.15
N GLY A 17 -23.09 -4.62 20.44
CA GLY A 17 -22.31 -5.26 21.50
C GLY A 17 -21.10 -4.49 22.05
N PHE A 18 -21.32 -3.85 23.20
CA PHE A 18 -20.28 -3.69 24.21
C PHE A 18 -19.80 -5.10 24.62
N VAL A 19 -18.75 -5.61 23.99
CA VAL A 19 -18.06 -6.82 24.47
C VAL A 19 -16.96 -6.36 25.40
N LYS A 20 -17.04 -6.84 26.65
CA LYS A 20 -16.04 -6.66 27.69
C LYS A 20 -14.64 -6.98 27.13
N PHE A 21 -13.82 -5.95 27.10
CA PHE A 21 -12.36 -5.98 27.03
C PHE A 21 -11.84 -6.93 28.13
N HIS A 22 -11.43 -8.16 27.78
CA HIS A 22 -10.54 -9.03 28.57
C HIS A 22 -10.00 -10.14 27.65
N SER A 23 -9.18 -9.74 26.67
CA SER A 23 -8.28 -10.60 25.86
C SER A 23 -7.36 -9.78 24.93
N SER A 24 -7.18 -8.47 25.18
CA SER A 24 -6.60 -7.55 24.18
C SER A 24 -5.13 -7.79 23.88
N VAL A 25 -4.38 -8.37 24.82
CA VAL A 25 -2.94 -8.61 24.64
C VAL A 25 -2.72 -9.77 23.66
N SER A 26 -3.39 -10.91 23.82
CA SER A 26 -3.17 -12.07 22.95
C SER A 26 -3.66 -11.86 21.51
N ALA A 27 -4.77 -11.14 21.34
CA ALA A 27 -5.32 -10.85 20.01
C ALA A 27 -4.44 -9.87 19.24
N LEU A 28 -3.98 -8.80 19.91
CA LEU A 28 -3.06 -7.82 19.34
C LEU A 28 -1.69 -8.43 19.02
N GLU A 29 -1.16 -9.29 19.90
CA GLU A 29 0.09 -10.02 19.65
C GLU A 29 -0.03 -10.98 18.47
N THR A 30 -1.18 -11.65 18.31
CA THR A 30 -1.42 -12.56 17.17
C THR A 30 -1.55 -11.80 15.85
N GLU A 31 -2.27 -10.68 15.84
CA GLU A 31 -2.42 -9.79 14.68
C GLU A 31 -1.06 -9.19 14.27
N THR A 32 -0.28 -8.73 15.24
CA THR A 32 1.08 -8.22 15.00
C THR A 32 2.00 -9.30 14.43
N GLN A 33 1.92 -10.54 14.92
CA GLN A 33 2.74 -11.64 14.42
C GLN A 33 2.37 -12.01 12.96
N ASP A 34 1.09 -11.96 12.60
CA ASP A 34 0.60 -12.20 11.24
C ASP A 34 1.06 -11.10 10.26
N ASP A 35 0.98 -9.84 10.70
CA ASP A 35 1.51 -8.69 9.95
C ASP A 35 3.01 -8.82 9.67
N CYS A 36 3.81 -9.22 10.67
CA CYS A 36 5.27 -9.34 10.46
C CYS A 36 5.62 -10.44 9.45
N GLN A 37 4.94 -11.58 9.47
CA GLN A 37 5.15 -12.63 8.46
C GLN A 37 4.77 -12.15 7.07
N THR A 38 3.63 -11.45 6.96
CA THR A 38 3.16 -10.85 5.71
C THR A 38 4.14 -9.83 5.16
N LEU A 39 4.64 -8.93 5.99
CA LEU A 39 5.62 -7.91 5.59
C LEU A 39 6.95 -8.53 5.15
N HIS A 40 7.42 -9.60 5.81
CA HIS A 40 8.63 -10.31 5.37
C HIS A 40 8.46 -10.98 4.00
N LEU A 41 7.29 -11.54 3.73
CA LEU A 41 6.96 -12.06 2.40
C LEU A 41 6.97 -10.93 1.37
N CYS A 42 6.35 -9.79 1.68
CA CYS A 42 6.32 -8.62 0.81
C CYS A 42 7.73 -8.10 0.47
N GLN A 43 8.61 -8.02 1.46
CA GLN A 43 10.02 -7.67 1.23
C GLN A 43 10.72 -8.70 0.34
N THR A 44 10.50 -10.00 0.57
CA THR A 44 11.06 -11.05 -0.28
C THR A 44 10.60 -10.93 -1.74
N VAL A 45 9.35 -10.51 -1.97
CA VAL A 45 8.87 -10.20 -3.32
C VAL A 45 9.57 -8.96 -3.87
N PHE A 46 9.70 -7.89 -3.09
CA PHE A 46 10.43 -6.69 -3.52
C PHE A 46 11.87 -6.98 -3.91
N GLU A 47 12.58 -7.81 -3.15
CA GLU A 47 13.97 -8.20 -3.45
C GLU A 47 14.13 -8.84 -4.83
N LYS A 48 13.12 -9.58 -5.32
CA LYS A 48 13.13 -10.14 -6.68
C LYS A 48 13.08 -9.08 -7.78
N TYR A 49 12.54 -7.89 -7.47
CA TYR A 49 12.47 -6.76 -8.39
C TYR A 49 13.64 -5.77 -8.20
N ARG A 50 14.40 -5.85 -7.10
CA ARG A 50 15.40 -4.85 -6.71
C ARG A 50 16.40 -4.56 -7.83
N GLU A 51 17.00 -5.59 -8.41
CA GLU A 51 17.99 -5.42 -9.48
C GLU A 51 17.39 -4.70 -10.70
N VAL A 52 16.17 -5.07 -11.10
CA VAL A 52 15.47 -4.45 -12.23
C VAL A 52 15.17 -2.98 -11.94
N ILE A 53 14.71 -2.66 -10.73
CA ILE A 53 14.43 -1.28 -10.30
C ILE A 53 15.73 -0.45 -10.32
N ASP A 54 16.80 -0.94 -9.69
CA ASP A 54 18.09 -0.25 -9.57
C ASP A 54 18.74 0.06 -10.92
N LEU A 55 18.66 -0.89 -11.86
CA LEU A 55 19.15 -0.71 -13.23
C LEU A 55 18.30 0.31 -14.00
N SER A 56 16.99 0.24 -13.83
CA SER A 56 16.03 1.04 -14.60
C SER A 56 16.02 2.51 -14.16
N LEU A 57 16.26 2.79 -12.88
CA LEU A 57 16.46 4.14 -12.35
C LEU A 57 17.57 4.93 -13.08
N LYS A 58 18.54 4.21 -13.66
CA LYS A 58 19.70 4.80 -14.35
C LYS A 58 19.52 4.88 -15.87
N THR A 59 18.50 4.23 -16.43
CA THR A 59 18.49 3.92 -17.86
C THR A 59 17.16 4.11 -18.57
N ASN A 60 16.02 3.74 -17.95
CA ASN A 60 14.74 3.65 -18.67
C ASN A 60 13.52 3.74 -17.74
N THR A 61 12.75 4.82 -17.87
CA THR A 61 11.51 5.04 -17.10
C THR A 61 10.39 4.06 -17.45
N ASN A 62 10.36 3.50 -18.66
CA ASN A 62 9.33 2.53 -19.05
C ASN A 62 9.43 1.22 -18.25
N ILE A 63 10.65 0.78 -17.90
CA ILE A 63 10.83 -0.44 -17.10
C ILE A 63 10.37 -0.18 -15.66
N LEU A 64 10.63 1.01 -15.11
CA LEU A 64 10.07 1.42 -13.82
C LEU A 64 8.54 1.41 -13.82
N LEU A 65 7.91 1.91 -14.90
CA LEU A 65 6.45 1.89 -15.04
C LEU A 65 5.89 0.46 -15.10
N LEU A 66 6.59 -0.47 -15.76
CA LEU A 66 6.21 -1.88 -15.78
C LEU A 66 6.28 -2.49 -14.38
N ALA A 67 7.37 -2.29 -13.65
CA ALA A 67 7.49 -2.75 -12.27
C ALA A 67 6.39 -2.14 -11.38
N ALA A 68 6.13 -0.84 -11.52
CA ALA A 68 5.06 -0.16 -10.79
C ALA A 68 3.67 -0.75 -11.07
N ARG A 69 3.40 -1.10 -12.33
CA ARG A 69 2.15 -1.75 -12.72
C ARG A 69 2.02 -3.14 -12.10
N ASP A 70 3.08 -3.94 -12.13
CA ASP A 70 3.07 -5.28 -11.57
C ASP A 70 2.79 -5.26 -10.05
N PHE A 71 3.41 -4.36 -9.30
CA PHE A 71 3.06 -4.14 -7.88
C PHE A 71 1.61 -3.69 -7.68
N GLY A 72 1.09 -2.82 -8.57
CA GLY A 72 -0.31 -2.41 -8.53
C GLY A 72 -1.28 -3.58 -8.71
N GLN A 73 -0.97 -4.50 -9.64
CA GLN A 73 -1.76 -5.71 -9.88
C GLN A 73 -1.67 -6.69 -8.70
N MET A 74 -0.51 -6.81 -8.06
CA MET A 74 -0.39 -7.58 -6.82
C MET A 74 -1.30 -7.00 -5.75
N ALA A 75 -1.29 -5.67 -5.57
CA ALA A 75 -2.17 -5.01 -4.61
C ALA A 75 -3.65 -5.29 -4.87
N GLU A 76 -4.11 -5.27 -6.13
CA GLU A 76 -5.49 -5.61 -6.51
C GLU A 76 -5.86 -7.08 -6.21
N GLY A 77 -4.87 -7.97 -6.20
CA GLY A 77 -5.04 -9.37 -5.80
C GLY A 77 -5.30 -9.56 -4.30
N TYR A 78 -5.04 -8.53 -3.49
CA TYR A 78 -5.29 -8.48 -2.05
C TYR A 78 -6.35 -7.41 -1.73
N GLY A 79 -6.99 -7.49 -0.56
CA GLY A 79 -7.97 -6.49 -0.15
C GLY A 79 -7.33 -5.11 0.06
N ALA A 80 -8.06 -4.02 -0.20
CA ALA A 80 -7.53 -2.65 -0.06
C ALA A 80 -7.07 -2.26 1.37
N PHE A 81 -7.50 -3.02 2.38
CA PHE A 81 -7.14 -2.84 3.79
C PHE A 81 -6.18 -3.92 4.31
N ASP A 82 -5.77 -4.84 3.44
CA ASP A 82 -4.83 -5.89 3.79
C ASP A 82 -3.40 -5.33 3.81
N THR A 83 -2.61 -5.67 4.83
CA THR A 83 -1.22 -5.21 4.98
C THR A 83 -0.38 -5.52 3.73
N GLN A 84 -0.62 -6.65 3.08
CA GLN A 84 0.03 -7.02 1.82
C GLN A 84 -0.40 -6.12 0.66
N GLY A 85 -1.70 -5.90 0.54
CA GLY A 85 -2.28 -5.03 -0.50
C GLY A 85 -1.77 -3.59 -0.38
N GLN A 86 -1.78 -3.06 0.83
CA GLN A 86 -1.22 -1.74 1.14
C GLN A 86 0.27 -1.66 0.79
N TYR A 87 1.08 -2.67 1.16
CA TYR A 87 2.52 -2.66 0.89
C TYR A 87 2.79 -2.56 -0.61
N PHE A 88 2.18 -3.42 -1.42
CA PHE A 88 2.39 -3.40 -2.87
C PHE A 88 1.85 -2.12 -3.51
N LEU A 89 0.72 -1.59 -3.04
CA LEU A 89 0.20 -0.31 -3.51
C LEU A 89 1.16 0.84 -3.21
N LEU A 90 1.76 0.87 -2.02
CA LEU A 90 2.75 1.87 -1.64
C LEU A 90 3.98 1.83 -2.55
N ILE A 91 4.51 0.64 -2.84
CA ILE A 91 5.64 0.48 -3.78
C ILE A 91 5.25 0.93 -5.19
N SER A 92 4.05 0.57 -5.67
CA SER A 92 3.54 1.01 -6.98
C SER A 92 3.51 2.54 -7.09
N ILE A 93 2.97 3.22 -6.07
CA ILE A 93 2.88 4.69 -6.05
C ILE A 93 4.29 5.31 -6.00
N ARG A 94 5.21 4.79 -5.19
CA ARG A 94 6.59 5.30 -5.10
C ARG A 94 7.35 5.18 -6.42
N LEU A 95 7.22 4.07 -7.13
CA LEU A 95 7.83 3.90 -8.46
C LEU A 95 7.23 4.87 -9.49
N LYS A 96 5.89 5.04 -9.51
CA LYS A 96 5.24 6.03 -10.38
C LYS A 96 5.67 7.45 -10.06
N LYS A 97 5.75 7.80 -8.77
CA LYS A 97 6.29 9.09 -8.31
C LYS A 97 7.68 9.32 -8.87
N ARG A 98 8.55 8.31 -8.78
CA ARG A 98 9.92 8.41 -9.24
C ARG A 98 10.03 8.64 -10.75
N VAL A 99 9.20 7.97 -11.54
CA VAL A 99 9.10 8.21 -12.99
C VAL A 99 8.68 9.66 -13.28
N VAL A 100 7.61 10.12 -12.63
CA VAL A 100 7.10 11.49 -12.82
C VAL A 100 8.15 12.53 -12.45
N GLU A 101 8.90 12.33 -11.36
CA GLU A 101 10.01 13.20 -10.97
C GLU A 101 11.14 13.21 -12.00
N MET A 102 11.51 12.04 -12.56
CA MET A 102 12.52 11.93 -13.61
C MET A 102 12.08 12.64 -14.91
N GLU A 103 10.78 12.72 -15.16
CA GLU A 103 10.17 13.42 -16.30
C GLU A 103 9.89 14.91 -16.00
N GLY A 104 10.27 15.42 -14.82
CA GLY A 104 10.12 16.82 -14.43
C GLY A 104 8.70 17.22 -14.01
N GLY A 105 7.84 16.25 -13.70
CA GLY A 105 6.47 16.46 -13.24
C GLY A 105 6.29 16.30 -11.72
N THR A 106 5.03 16.36 -11.29
CA THR A 106 4.60 16.07 -9.92
C THR A 106 3.35 15.19 -9.92
N LEU A 107 3.16 14.39 -8.87
CA LEU A 107 1.92 13.63 -8.69
C LEU A 107 0.74 14.56 -8.37
N SER A 108 -0.49 14.12 -8.68
CA SER A 108 -1.70 14.83 -8.27
C SER A 108 -1.89 14.76 -6.75
N ASN A 109 -2.60 15.76 -6.19
CA ASN A 109 -2.86 15.85 -4.76
C ASN A 109 -3.64 14.62 -4.24
N GLU A 110 -4.59 14.10 -5.01
CA GLU A 110 -5.38 12.91 -4.64
C GLU A 110 -4.50 11.66 -4.47
N VAL A 111 -3.52 11.46 -5.37
CA VAL A 111 -2.57 10.35 -5.26
C VAL A 111 -1.64 10.56 -4.07
N TYR A 112 -1.27 11.80 -3.76
CA TYR A 112 -0.44 12.14 -2.60
C TYR A 112 -1.16 11.89 -1.27
N GLU A 113 -2.45 12.21 -1.17
CA GLU A 113 -3.27 11.94 0.02
C GLU A 113 -3.41 10.44 0.26
N THR A 114 -3.70 9.67 -0.80
CA THR A 114 -3.76 8.21 -0.75
C THR A 114 -2.41 7.62 -0.31
N TYR A 115 -1.31 8.12 -0.87
CA TYR A 115 0.05 7.74 -0.48
C TYR A 115 0.32 7.96 1.01
N ASN A 116 0.00 9.15 1.53
CA ASN A 116 0.27 9.48 2.93
C ASN A 116 -0.51 8.61 3.90
N SER A 117 -1.78 8.35 3.61
CA SER A 117 -2.62 7.47 4.46
C SER A 117 -2.01 6.07 4.57
N ILE A 118 -1.65 5.47 3.44
CA ILE A 118 -1.04 4.13 3.38
C ILE A 118 0.35 4.14 4.05
N PHE A 119 1.14 5.19 3.82
CA PHE A 119 2.49 5.31 4.35
C PHE A 119 2.49 5.35 5.88
N ILE A 120 1.56 6.08 6.50
CA ILE A 120 1.46 6.17 7.96
C ILE A 120 1.16 4.78 8.55
N ASP A 121 0.09 4.12 8.08
CA ASP A 121 -0.33 2.81 8.59
C ASP A 121 0.77 1.75 8.43
N LEU A 122 1.38 1.64 7.24
CA LEU A 122 2.47 0.69 7.02
C LEU A 122 3.74 0.99 7.80
N SER A 123 4.04 2.27 8.05
CA SER A 123 5.26 2.63 8.80
C SER A 123 5.14 2.16 10.25
N GLU A 124 3.96 2.31 10.86
CA GLU A 124 3.69 1.82 12.21
C GLU A 124 3.82 0.29 12.29
N LYS A 125 3.26 -0.44 11.32
CA LYS A 125 3.37 -1.90 11.24
C LYS A 125 4.82 -2.37 11.02
N LEU A 126 5.54 -1.72 10.11
CA LEU A 126 6.95 -2.02 9.85
C LEU A 126 7.82 -1.78 11.09
N GLU A 127 7.58 -0.68 11.82
CA GLU A 127 8.29 -0.36 13.06
C GLU A 127 8.05 -1.44 14.12
N ALA A 128 6.79 -1.86 14.31
CA ALA A 128 6.44 -2.95 15.23
C ALA A 128 7.18 -4.27 14.89
N CYS A 129 7.45 -4.51 13.61
CA CYS A 129 8.19 -5.68 13.13
C CYS A 129 9.71 -5.49 13.08
N ASN A 130 10.26 -4.35 13.52
CA ASN A 130 11.67 -3.98 13.38
C ASN A 130 12.17 -3.98 11.91
N MET A 131 11.29 -3.61 11.00
CA MET A 131 11.52 -3.57 9.56
C MET A 131 11.54 -2.12 9.06
N LYS A 132 12.03 -1.94 7.83
CA LYS A 132 11.99 -0.67 7.13
C LYS A 132 11.39 -0.84 5.75
N LEU A 133 10.76 0.22 5.27
CA LEU A 133 10.33 0.28 3.88
C LEU A 133 11.58 0.31 2.98
N PRO A 134 11.63 -0.47 1.88
CA PRO A 134 12.81 -0.49 1.01
C PRO A 134 13.02 0.86 0.31
N GLU A 135 14.27 1.19 -0.01
CA GLU A 135 14.62 2.42 -0.75
C GLU A 135 14.32 2.28 -2.25
N ILE A 136 13.94 3.39 -2.90
CA ILE A 136 13.59 3.53 -4.33
C ILE A 136 14.09 4.89 -4.80
#